data_AF-A0A7W6C488-F1
#
_entry.id   AF-A0A7W6C488-F1
#
_cell.length_a   1.000
_cell.length_b   1.000
_cell.length_c   1.000
_cell.angle_alpha   90.00
_cell.angle_beta   90.00
_cell.angle_gamma   90.00
#
_symmetry.space_group_name_H-M   'P 1'
#
loop_
_entity.id
_entity.type
_entity.pdbx_description
1 polymer ?
#
loop_
_entity_poly.entity_id
_entity_poly.type
_entity_poly.pdbx_seq_one_letter_code
_entity_poly.pdbx_strand_id
1 'polypeptide(L)' 'MFFTSVGRVLAFITVTFGGMRLVSGVGVAINGTPEAAARYLGSATSGAAIDQGIMTIGIGIALGILTDISRSLRR' A
#
# COMPACT_ATOMS: atom_id res chain seq x y z
N MET A 1 5.22 -20.77 12.13
CA MET A 1 5.75 -21.04 10.78
C MET A 1 6.42 -19.78 10.29
N PHE A 2 7.68 -19.89 9.88
CA PHE A 2 8.47 -18.78 9.35
C PHE A 2 7.69 -18.03 8.26
N PHE A 3 7.09 -18.75 7.30
CA PHE A 3 6.29 -18.18 6.22
C PHE A 3 5.05 -17.39 6.68
N THR A 4 4.23 -17.91 7.60
CA THR A 4 3.05 -17.18 8.10
C THR A 4 3.44 -15.94 8.91
N SER A 5 4.54 -15.98 9.66
CA SER A 5 5.04 -14.79 10.37
C SER A 5 5.58 -13.74 9.40
N VAL A 6 6.36 -14.16 8.40
CA VAL A 6 6.90 -13.28 7.35
C VAL A 6 5.76 -12.68 6.52
N GLY A 7 4.77 -13.48 6.11
CA GLY A 7 3.61 -13.01 5.34
C GLY A 7 2.82 -11.92 6.07
N ARG A 8 2.69 -12.01 7.40
CA ARG A 8 2.03 -10.98 8.21
C ARG A 8 2.84 -9.68 8.25
N VAL A 9 4.16 -9.79 8.40
CA VAL A 9 5.05 -8.62 8.37
C VAL A 9 4.99 -7.95 7.00
N LEU A 10 5.04 -8.73 5.92
CA LEU A 10 4.92 -8.22 4.56
C LEU A 10 3.56 -7.57 4.30
N ALA A 11 2.46 -8.17 4.77
CA ALA A 11 1.13 -7.58 4.68
C ALA A 11 1.08 -6.21 5.36
N PHE A 12 1.60 -6.11 6.58
CA PHE A 12 1.67 -4.85 7.32
C PHE A 12 2.50 -3.80 6.58
N ILE A 13 3.72 -4.15 6.17
CA ILE A 13 4.61 -3.26 5.40
C ILE A 13 3.91 -2.76 4.13
N THR A 14 3.28 -3.66 3.39
CA THR A 14 2.61 -3.34 2.12
C THR A 14 1.47 -2.36 2.33
N VAL A 15 0.63 -2.58 3.34
CA VAL A 15 -0.46 -1.65 3.70
C VAL A 15 0.10 -0.30 4.12
N THR A 16 1.15 -0.26 4.94
CA THR A 16 1.77 1.00 5.38
C THR A 16 2.33 1.79 4.20
N PHE A 17 3.10 1.16 3.30
CA PHE A 17 3.65 1.85 2.13
C PHE A 17 2.57 2.29 1.14
N GLY A 18 1.54 1.47 0.90
CA GLY A 18 0.39 1.85 0.10
C GLY A 18 -0.35 3.05 0.69
N GLY A 19 -0.53 3.07 2.03
CA GLY A 19 -1.10 4.21 2.76
C GLY A 19 -0.28 5.48 2.65
N MET A 20 1.05 5.40 2.81
CA MET A 20 1.94 6.56 2.65
C MET A 20 1.86 7.14 1.23
N ARG A 21 1.80 6.27 0.21
CA ARG A 21 1.69 6.71 -1.20
C ARG A 21 0.32 7.33 -1.48
N LEU A 22 -0.75 6.76 -0.94
CA LEU A 22 -2.10 7.31 -1.03
C LEU A 22 -2.18 8.71 -0.40
N VAL A 23 -1.70 8.85 0.85
CA VAL A 23 -1.69 10.15 1.56
C VAL A 23 -0.87 11.19 0.79
N SER A 24 0.30 10.81 0.30
CA SER A 24 1.13 11.71 -0.51
C SER A 24 0.44 12.11 -1.82
N GLY A 25 -0.18 11.14 -2.50
CA GLY A 25 -0.93 11.37 -3.73
C GLY A 25 -2.10 12.34 -3.54
N VAL A 26 -2.89 12.14 -2.48
CA VAL A 26 -4.00 13.04 -2.10
C VAL A 26 -3.48 14.43 -1.71
N GLY A 27 -2.40 14.50 -0.95
CA GLY A 27 -1.78 15.77 -0.55
C GLY A 27 -1.37 16.63 -1.76
N VAL A 28 -0.75 16.01 -2.77
CA VAL A 28 -0.39 16.67 -4.03
C VAL A 28 -1.62 16.97 -4.88
N ALA A 29 -2.64 16.12 -4.89
CA ALA A 29 -3.88 16.39 -5.64
C ALA A 29 -4.63 17.64 -5.13
N ILE A 30 -4.58 17.90 -3.82
CA ILE A 30 -5.29 19.03 -3.20
C ILE A 30 -4.46 20.32 -3.25
N ASN A 31 -3.15 20.25 -2.98
CA ASN A 31 -2.32 21.44 -2.74
C ASN A 31 -1.14 21.59 -3.72
N GLY A 32 -0.91 20.61 -4.59
CA GLY A 32 0.29 20.54 -5.43
C GLY A 32 0.09 21.12 -6.83
N THR A 33 1.21 21.36 -7.51
CA THR A 33 1.26 21.63 -8.95
C THR A 33 1.57 20.33 -9.71
N PRO A 34 1.36 20.27 -11.04
CA PRO A 34 1.73 19.09 -11.84
C PRO A 34 3.20 18.66 -11.66
N GLU A 35 4.12 19.61 -11.47
CA GLU A 35 5.54 19.37 -11.25
C GLU A 35 5.81 18.69 -9.88
N ALA A 36 4.95 18.95 -8.89
CA ALA A 36 5.04 18.33 -7.58
C ALA A 36 4.74 16.82 -7.65
N ALA A 37 3.85 16.38 -8.56
CA ALA A 37 3.59 14.96 -8.77
C ALA A 37 4.84 14.23 -9.29
N ALA A 38 5.51 14.79 -10.30
CA ALA A 38 6.75 14.22 -10.83
C ALA A 38 7.86 14.18 -9.78
N ARG A 39 8.01 15.27 -9.00
CA ARG A 39 9.11 15.41 -8.03
C ARG A 39 8.93 14.58 -6.76
N TYR A 40 7.72 14.52 -6.22
CA TYR A 40 7.47 13.93 -4.89
C TYR A 40 6.80 12.55 -4.95
N LEU A 41 6.05 12.25 -6.01
CA LEU A 41 5.37 10.96 -6.14
C LEU A 41 6.12 10.01 -7.08
N GLY A 42 7.06 10.51 -7.88
CA GLY A 42 7.73 9.74 -8.92
C GLY A 42 6.74 9.18 -9.94
N SER A 43 5.59 9.84 -10.10
CA SER A 43 4.51 9.47 -11.02
C SER A 43 4.20 10.63 -11.95
N ALA A 44 3.64 10.30 -13.12
CA ALA A 44 3.23 11.32 -14.09
C ALA A 44 2.11 12.23 -13.54
N THR A 45 1.24 11.69 -12.70
CA THR A 45 0.11 12.41 -12.10
C THR A 45 -0.12 11.99 -10.64
N SER A 46 -0.80 12.83 -9.86
CA SER A 46 -1.26 12.50 -8.51
C SER A 46 -2.25 11.33 -8.51
N GLY A 47 -3.14 11.28 -9.50
CA GLY A 47 -4.08 10.16 -9.69
C GLY A 47 -3.38 8.81 -9.81
N ALA A 48 -2.30 8.73 -10.61
CA ALA A 48 -1.53 7.50 -10.74
C ALA A 48 -0.91 7.03 -9.42
N ALA A 49 -0.48 7.96 -8.55
CA ALA A 49 0.05 7.60 -7.23
C ALA A 49 -1.06 7.12 -6.28
N ILE A 50 -2.24 7.71 -6.36
CA ILE A 50 -3.43 7.31 -5.60
C ILE A 50 -3.84 5.88 -6.00
N ASP A 51 -3.97 5.60 -7.30
CA ASP A 51 -4.36 4.29 -7.81
C ASP A 51 -3.37 3.20 -7.36
N GLN A 52 -2.07 3.47 -7.50
CA GLN A 52 -1.03 2.55 -7.03
C GLN A 52 -1.09 2.34 -5.51
N GLY A 53 -1.34 3.40 -4.74
CA GLY A 53 -1.51 3.32 -3.29
C GLY A 53 -2.69 2.40 -2.90
N ILE A 54 -3.86 2.62 -3.50
CA ILE A 54 -5.07 1.82 -3.27
C ILE A 54 -4.84 0.36 -3.64
N MET A 55 -4.27 0.10 -4.83
CA MET A 55 -3.96 -1.26 -5.27
C MET A 55 -3.01 -1.97 -4.31
N THR A 56 -1.96 -1.27 -3.87
CA THR A 56 -0.98 -1.82 -2.91
C THR A 56 -1.63 -2.14 -1.57
N ILE A 57 -2.47 -1.26 -1.04
CA ILE A 57 -3.25 -1.51 0.19
C ILE A 57 -4.11 -2.76 0.03
N GLY A 58 -4.85 -2.87 -1.10
CA GLY A 58 -5.70 -4.03 -1.38
C GLY A 58 -4.92 -5.35 -1.38
N ILE A 59 -3.74 -5.37 -2.02
CA ILE A 59 -2.84 -6.54 -2.02
C ILE A 59 -2.38 -6.86 -0.60
N GLY A 60 -1.98 -5.86 0.18
CA GLY A 60 -1.54 -6.03 1.56
C GLY A 60 -2.64 -6.61 2.46
N ILE A 61 -3.88 -6.13 2.32
CA ILE A 61 -5.05 -6.66 3.03
C ILE A 61 -5.31 -8.11 2.63
N ALA A 62 -5.31 -8.42 1.33
CA ALA A 62 -5.51 -9.78 0.85
C ALA A 62 -4.44 -10.74 1.40
N LEU A 63 -3.17 -10.33 1.39
CA LEU A 63 -2.07 -11.11 1.96
C LEU A 63 -2.24 -11.32 3.48
N GLY A 64 -2.69 -10.30 4.20
CA GLY A 64 -3.00 -10.39 5.63
C GLY A 64 -4.11 -11.41 5.92
N ILE A 65 -5.20 -11.35 5.16
CA ILE A 65 -6.33 -12.29 5.27
C ILE A 65 -5.86 -13.72 5.01
N LEU A 66 -5.12 -13.97 3.92
CA LEU A 66 -4.59 -15.28 3.58
C LEU A 66 -3.68 -15.84 4.69
N THR A 67 -2.85 -14.96 5.27
CA THR A 67 -1.96 -15.31 6.38
C THR A 67 -2.73 -15.69 7.64
N ASP A 68 -3.83 -14.98 7.94
CA ASP A 68 -4.67 -15.28 9.10
C ASP A 68 -5.50 -16.56 8.89
N ILE A 69 -5.98 -16.84 7.67
CA ILE A 69 -6.59 -18.14 7.32
C ILE A 69 -5.58 -19.29 7.51
N SER A 70 -4.35 -19.13 7.01
CA SER A 70 -3.30 -20.13 7.20
C SER A 70 -3.02 -20.41 8.69
N ARG A 71 -3.13 -19.39 9.55
CA ARG A 71 -2.98 -19.56 11.00
C ARG A 71 -4.19 -20.23 11.64
N SER A 72 -5.41 -19.91 11.20
CA SER A 72 -6.65 -20.44 11.79
C SER A 72 -6.83 -21.93 11.52
N LEU A 73 -6.46 -22.41 10.33
CA LEU A 73 -6.48 -23.84 9.97
C LEU A 73 -5.54 -24.71 10.81
N ARG A 74 -4.65 -24.09 11.59
CA ARG A 74 -3.74 -24.78 12.50
C ARG A 74 -4.28 -24.95 13.92
N ARG A 75 -5.39 -24.29 14.27
CA ARG A 75 -6.09 -24.51 15.53
C ARG A 75 -7.01 -25.72 15.41
#